data_AF-A0A1V5BBZ0-F1
#
_entry.id   AF-A0A1V5BBZ0-F1
#
_cell.length_a   1.000
_cell.length_b   1.000
_cell.length_c   1.000
_cell.angle_alpha   90.00
_cell.angle_beta   90.00
_cell.angle_gamma   90.00
#
_symmetry.space_group_name_H-M   'P 1'
#
loop_
_entity.id
_entity.type
_entity.pdbx_description
1 polymer ?
#
loop_
_entity_poly.entity_id
_entity_poly.type
_entity_poly.pdbx_seq_one_letter_code
_entity_poly.pdbx_strand_id
1 'polypeptide(L)'
;MALSLQAVNSSTSTHPFINEQGRRILYNDGNKKAARLFYLLAGQLDSGVVWIDKGLKSACHHYNPDTGSGFWLCPNAADKCTDLFSKAIKLWRRGKHSLAIFFLGAAAHLIQDVCVPHHASCKIFNGHLDFEL
;
A
#
# COMPACT_ATOMS: atom_id res chain seq x y z
N MET A 1 -27.13 10.59 -2.04
CA MET A 1 -26.33 9.77 -2.97
C MET A 1 -25.94 8.50 -2.23
N ALA A 2 -26.60 7.37 -2.51
CA ALA A 2 -26.26 6.11 -1.87
C ALA A 2 -25.05 5.52 -2.60
N LEU A 3 -23.88 5.55 -1.96
CA LEU A 3 -22.70 4.81 -2.41
C LEU A 3 -23.07 3.32 -2.36
N SER A 4 -23.15 2.68 -3.52
CA SER A 4 -23.46 1.26 -3.62
C SER A 4 -22.34 0.45 -2.98
N LEU A 5 -22.67 -0.63 -2.25
CA LEU A 5 -21.69 -1.55 -1.67
C LEU A 5 -20.72 -2.13 -2.72
N GLN A 6 -21.09 -2.11 -4.00
CA GLN A 6 -20.23 -2.51 -5.11
C GLN A 6 -19.04 -1.57 -5.31
N ALA A 7 -19.21 -0.25 -5.16
CA ALA A 7 -18.13 0.73 -5.28
C ALA A 7 -17.10 0.60 -4.14
N VAL A 8 -17.52 0.16 -2.96
CA VAL A 8 -16.61 -0.08 -1.82
C VAL A 8 -15.69 -1.29 -2.06
N ASN A 9 -16.07 -2.21 -2.95
CA ASN A 9 -15.32 -3.44 -3.22
C ASN A 9 -14.31 -3.32 -4.37
N SER A 10 -14.46 -2.38 -5.32
CA SER A 10 -13.53 -2.29 -6.46
C SER A 10 -12.22 -1.58 -6.10
N SER A 11 -12.27 -0.44 -5.42
CA SER A 11 -11.07 0.32 -5.01
C SER A 11 -10.17 -0.44 -4.04
N THR A 12 -10.75 -1.26 -3.17
CA THR A 12 -9.99 -2.07 -2.19
C THR A 12 -9.29 -3.29 -2.80
N SER A 13 -9.53 -3.61 -4.07
CA SER A 13 -9.03 -4.82 -4.73
C SER A 13 -7.77 -4.59 -5.59
N THR A 14 -7.52 -3.35 -6.03
CA THR A 14 -6.39 -3.01 -6.91
C THR A 14 -5.04 -3.28 -6.26
N HIS A 15 -4.85 -2.83 -5.02
CA HIS A 15 -3.57 -3.03 -4.32
C HIS A 15 -3.25 -4.51 -4.00
N PRO A 16 -4.20 -5.32 -3.49
CA PRO A 16 -4.00 -6.78 -3.40
C PRO A 16 -3.72 -7.44 -4.76
N PHE A 17 -4.37 -6.98 -5.84
CA PHE A 17 -4.09 -7.48 -7.19
C PHE A 17 -2.65 -7.15 -7.63
N ILE A 18 -2.15 -5.94 -7.38
CA ILE A 18 -0.75 -5.55 -7.67
C ILE A 18 0.22 -6.45 -6.89
N ASN A 19 -0.06 -6.73 -5.60
CA ASN A 19 0.74 -7.68 -4.82
C ASN A 19 0.73 -9.09 -5.43
N GLU A 20 -0.41 -9.55 -5.94
CA GLU A 20 -0.49 -10.84 -6.64
C GLU A 20 0.38 -10.87 -7.90
N GLN A 21 0.32 -9.82 -8.72
CA GLN A 21 1.18 -9.71 -9.89
C GLN A 21 2.66 -9.68 -9.48
N GLY A 22 3.02 -8.96 -8.41
CA GLY A 22 4.38 -8.95 -7.87
C GLY A 22 4.91 -10.34 -7.49
N ARG A 23 4.06 -11.18 -6.88
CA ARG A 23 4.41 -12.58 -6.56
C ARG A 23 4.66 -13.42 -7.82
N ARG A 24 3.84 -13.24 -8.86
CA ARG A 24 3.98 -13.92 -10.14
C ARG A 24 5.26 -13.48 -10.88
N ILE A 25 5.56 -12.18 -10.88
CA ILE A 25 6.79 -11.62 -11.47
C ILE A 25 8.01 -12.21 -10.77
N LEU A 26 8.06 -12.19 -9.43
CA LEU A 26 9.15 -12.83 -8.67
C LEU A 26 9.34 -14.30 -9.04
N TYR A 27 8.24 -15.05 -9.22
CA TYR A 27 8.33 -16.45 -9.60
C TYR A 27 8.90 -16.63 -11.02
N ASN A 28 8.41 -15.85 -11.98
CA ASN A 28 8.79 -15.92 -13.38
C ASN A 28 10.23 -15.47 -13.61
N ASP A 29 10.72 -14.51 -12.83
CA ASP A 29 12.10 -14.03 -12.84
C ASP A 29 13.08 -14.99 -12.15
N GLY A 30 12.61 -16.15 -11.68
CA GLY A 30 13.44 -17.17 -11.03
C GLY A 30 13.65 -16.97 -9.52
N ASN A 31 13.09 -15.91 -8.91
CA ASN A 31 13.13 -15.63 -7.48
C ASN A 31 12.14 -16.51 -6.67
N LYS A 32 12.13 -17.82 -6.95
CA LYS A 32 11.12 -18.79 -6.47
C LYS A 32 11.00 -18.88 -4.95
N LYS A 33 12.11 -18.70 -4.21
CA LYS A 33 12.08 -18.71 -2.72
C LYS A 33 11.33 -17.50 -2.17
N ALA A 34 11.60 -16.31 -2.70
CA ALA A 34 10.90 -15.09 -2.31
C ALA A 34 9.43 -15.15 -2.72
N ALA A 35 9.13 -15.57 -3.95
CA ALA A 35 7.75 -15.77 -4.41
C ALA A 35 6.97 -16.71 -3.48
N ARG A 36 7.54 -17.86 -3.12
CA ARG A 36 6.89 -18.82 -2.21
C ARG A 36 6.63 -18.24 -0.82
N LEU A 37 7.57 -17.46 -0.28
CA LEU A 37 7.37 -16.77 1.00
C LEU A 37 6.16 -15.83 0.93
N PHE A 38 6.06 -15.03 -0.13
CA PHE A 38 4.94 -14.10 -0.30
C PHE A 38 3.62 -14.79 -0.64
N TYR A 39 3.64 -15.95 -1.32
CA TYR A 39 2.44 -16.77 -1.47
C TYR A 39 1.94 -17.30 -0.12
N LEU A 40 2.85 -17.78 0.75
CA LEU A 40 2.50 -18.29 2.08
C LEU A 40 1.91 -17.21 2.99
N LEU A 41 2.39 -15.97 2.88
CA LEU A 41 2.02 -14.84 3.75
C LEU A 41 1.14 -13.80 3.03
N ALA A 42 0.51 -14.17 1.91
CA ALA A 42 -0.31 -13.28 1.09
C ALA A 42 -1.44 -12.65 1.91
N GLY A 43 -2.13 -13.42 2.74
CA GLY A 43 -3.21 -12.92 3.59
C GLY A 43 -2.75 -11.82 4.56
N GLN A 44 -1.55 -11.94 5.15
CA GLN A 44 -1.00 -10.89 6.02
C GLN A 44 -0.60 -9.66 5.22
N LEU A 45 0.01 -9.85 4.05
CA LEU A 45 0.45 -8.76 3.18
C LEU A 45 -0.77 -7.92 2.76
N ASP A 46 -1.80 -8.58 2.24
CA ASP A 46 -2.99 -7.92 1.71
C ASP A 46 -3.87 -7.33 2.85
N SER A 47 -3.85 -7.93 4.04
CA SER A 47 -4.45 -7.30 5.24
C SER A 47 -3.76 -5.99 5.62
N GLY A 48 -2.45 -5.90 5.44
CA GLY A 48 -1.66 -4.69 5.70
C GLY A 48 -2.00 -3.56 4.73
N VAL A 49 -2.12 -3.91 3.45
CA VAL A 49 -2.59 -3.02 2.39
C VAL A 49 -3.95 -2.42 2.76
N VAL A 50 -4.96 -3.25 2.99
CA VAL A 50 -6.32 -2.78 3.29
C VAL A 50 -6.41 -2.01 4.62
N TRP A 51 -5.47 -2.24 5.54
CA TRP A 51 -5.47 -1.56 6.84
C TRP A 51 -5.04 -0.09 6.77
N ILE A 52 -4.13 0.28 5.85
CA ILE A 52 -3.58 1.64 5.83
C ILE A 52 -4.57 2.67 5.26
N ASP A 53 -5.51 2.24 4.41
CA ASP A 53 -6.64 3.07 3.91
C ASP A 53 -7.67 3.46 4.96
N LYS A 54 -7.67 2.80 6.12
CA LYS A 54 -8.78 2.95 7.09
C LYS A 54 -8.58 4.16 8.00
N GLY A 55 -9.60 5.02 8.05
CA GLY A 55 -9.70 6.15 8.98
C GLY A 55 -8.65 7.23 8.69
N LEU A 56 -8.18 7.93 9.72
CA LEU A 56 -7.25 9.08 9.58
C LEU A 56 -5.88 8.74 8.97
N LYS A 57 -5.58 7.46 8.72
CA LYS A 57 -4.31 7.00 8.13
C LYS A 57 -4.19 7.36 6.65
N SER A 58 -5.31 7.49 5.94
CA SER A 58 -5.35 7.88 4.52
C SER A 58 -4.83 9.30 4.27
N ALA A 59 -4.80 10.16 5.30
CA ALA A 59 -4.25 11.51 5.19
C ALA A 59 -2.74 11.52 4.85
N CYS A 60 -2.03 10.40 5.04
CA CYS A 60 -0.60 10.26 4.77
C CYS A 60 -0.27 9.63 3.40
N HIS A 61 -1.23 9.54 2.47
CA HIS A 61 -1.07 8.79 1.20
C HIS A 61 -0.48 9.61 0.04
N HIS A 62 -0.24 10.90 0.28
CA HIS A 62 0.20 11.82 -0.77
C HIS A 62 1.68 12.16 -0.64
N TYR A 63 2.35 12.29 -1.78
CA TYR A 63 3.73 12.74 -1.87
C TYR A 63 3.97 13.37 -3.24
N ASN A 64 4.37 14.64 -3.25
CA ASN A 64 4.80 15.31 -4.47
C ASN A 64 6.32 15.14 -4.64
N PRO A 65 6.79 14.47 -5.71
CA PRO A 65 8.21 14.22 -5.92
C PRO A 65 9.03 15.46 -6.28
N ASP A 66 8.40 16.50 -6.82
CA ASP A 66 9.08 17.77 -7.18
C ASP A 66 9.36 18.63 -5.94
N THR A 67 8.47 18.60 -4.96
CA THR A 67 8.57 19.42 -3.74
C THR A 67 8.99 18.65 -2.50
N GLY A 68 8.96 17.31 -2.55
CA GLY A 68 9.20 16.43 -1.41
C GLY A 68 8.12 16.51 -0.32
N SER A 69 6.97 17.12 -0.60
CA SER A 69 5.94 17.41 0.40
C SER A 69 4.72 16.50 0.28
N GLY A 70 4.09 16.19 1.41
CA GLY A 70 2.74 15.61 1.47
C GLY A 70 1.68 16.67 1.78
N PHE A 71 0.58 16.25 2.41
CA PHE A 71 -0.48 17.17 2.81
C PHE A 71 -0.18 17.82 4.18
N TRP A 72 0.19 19.10 4.14
CA TRP A 72 0.48 20.07 5.22
C TRP A 72 0.89 19.53 6.61
N LEU A 73 -0.05 19.00 7.39
CA LEU A 73 0.15 18.64 8.81
C LEU A 73 0.37 17.15 9.07
N CYS A 74 0.30 16.31 8.03
CA CYS A 74 0.52 14.87 8.14
C CYS A 74 1.90 14.48 7.57
N PRO A 75 2.56 13.45 8.14
CA PRO A 75 3.70 12.82 7.48
C PRO A 75 3.33 12.46 6.03
N ASN A 76 4.25 12.73 5.10
CA ASN A 76 4.02 12.40 3.70
C ASN A 76 4.11 10.87 3.47
N ALA A 77 3.70 10.41 2.28
CA ALA A 77 3.70 8.98 1.97
C ALA A 77 5.10 8.34 2.08
N ALA A 78 6.16 9.05 1.74
CA ALA A 78 7.54 8.56 1.81
C ALA A 78 8.01 8.37 3.27
N ASP A 79 7.76 9.34 4.14
CA ASP A 79 8.08 9.26 5.57
C ASP A 79 7.31 8.10 6.21
N LYS A 80 6.00 8.02 5.92
CA LYS A 80 5.15 6.97 6.47
C LYS A 80 5.54 5.59 5.96
N CYS A 81 5.90 5.47 4.69
CA CYS A 81 6.43 4.24 4.09
C CYS A 81 7.72 3.81 4.80
N THR A 82 8.64 4.75 5.02
CA THR A 82 9.92 4.48 5.70
C THR A 82 9.71 3.96 7.12
N ASP A 83 8.78 4.55 7.87
CA ASP A 83 8.42 4.09 9.22
C ASP A 83 7.85 2.67 9.23
N LEU A 84 6.89 2.40 8.35
CA LEU A 84 6.22 1.10 8.24
C LEU A 84 7.20 0.02 7.78
N PHE A 85 8.03 0.31 6.79
CA PHE A 85 9.06 -0.61 6.31
C PHE A 85 10.11 -0.90 7.39
N SER A 86 10.59 0.14 8.08
CA SER A 86 11.51 -0.01 9.21
C SER A 86 10.92 -0.88 10.32
N LYS A 87 9.61 -0.72 10.60
CA LYS A 87 8.89 -1.56 11.55
C LYS A 87 8.78 -3.01 11.07
N ALA A 88 8.48 -3.24 9.79
CA ALA A 88 8.45 -4.56 9.19
C ALA A 88 9.80 -5.29 9.36
N ILE A 89 10.92 -4.61 9.05
CA ILE A 89 12.27 -5.17 9.23
C ILE A 89 12.56 -5.51 10.70
N LYS A 90 12.25 -4.61 11.63
CA LYS A 90 12.44 -4.84 13.08
C LYS A 90 11.66 -6.07 13.56
N LEU A 91 10.41 -6.23 13.10
CA LEU A 91 9.56 -7.38 13.45
C LEU A 91 10.06 -8.68 12.83
N TRP A 92 10.51 -8.62 11.57
CA TRP A 92 11.08 -9.76 10.86
C TRP A 92 12.29 -10.32 11.61
N ARG A 93 13.23 -9.44 11.99
CA ARG A 93 14.42 -9.81 12.76
C ARG A 93 14.11 -10.38 14.15
N ARG A 94 12.92 -10.12 14.69
CA ARG A 94 12.43 -10.66 15.97
C ARG A 94 11.62 -11.95 15.81
N GLY A 95 11.59 -12.55 14.62
CA GLY A 95 10.82 -13.76 14.32
C GLY A 95 9.30 -13.54 14.20
N LYS A 96 8.82 -12.29 14.27
CA LYS A 96 7.39 -11.96 14.17
C LYS A 96 6.96 -11.83 12.71
N HIS A 97 7.16 -12.88 11.91
CA HIS A 97 7.06 -12.84 10.45
C HIS A 97 5.69 -12.43 9.92
N SER A 98 4.60 -12.97 10.47
CA SER A 98 3.24 -12.60 10.04
C SER A 98 2.96 -11.11 10.23
N LEU A 99 3.35 -10.55 11.37
CA LEU A 99 3.19 -9.12 11.65
C LEU A 99 4.16 -8.25 10.85
N ALA A 100 5.37 -8.75 10.57
CA ALA A 100 6.33 -8.09 9.71
C ALA A 100 5.77 -7.93 8.29
N ILE A 101 5.22 -9.00 7.71
CA ILE A 101 4.62 -8.95 6.37
C ILE A 101 3.38 -8.07 6.33
N PHE A 102 2.58 -8.05 7.40
CA PHE A 102 1.50 -7.07 7.53
C PHE A 102 1.98 -5.63 7.40
N PHE A 103 3.02 -5.23 8.14
CA PHE A 103 3.55 -3.86 8.02
C PHE A 103 4.25 -3.60 6.69
N LEU A 104 4.82 -4.64 6.06
CA LEU A 104 5.35 -4.54 4.70
C LEU A 104 4.23 -4.26 3.68
N GLY A 105 3.07 -4.91 3.83
CA GLY A 105 1.90 -4.65 2.98
C GLY A 105 1.42 -3.21 3.11
N ALA A 106 1.34 -2.69 4.33
CA ALA A 106 0.99 -1.29 4.58
C ALA A 106 2.00 -0.30 3.97
N ALA A 107 3.30 -0.65 3.93
CA ALA A 107 4.31 0.16 3.27
C ALA A 107 4.20 0.08 1.73
N ALA A 108 3.97 -1.12 1.19
CA ALA A 108 3.80 -1.35 -0.24
C ALA A 108 2.60 -0.58 -0.80
N HIS A 109 1.50 -0.50 -0.05
CA HIS A 109 0.35 0.33 -0.37
C HIS A 109 0.74 1.78 -0.67
N LEU A 110 1.52 2.42 0.22
CA LEU A 110 1.92 3.82 0.03
C LEU A 110 2.80 4.02 -1.21
N ILE A 111 3.63 3.04 -1.56
CA ILE A 111 4.41 3.06 -2.81
C ILE A 111 3.47 2.95 -4.02
N GLN A 112 2.44 2.12 -3.93
CA GLN A 112 1.46 1.94 -5.00
C GLN A 112 0.58 3.19 -5.18
N ASP A 113 0.18 3.84 -4.09
CA ASP A 113 -0.58 5.09 -4.12
C ASP A 113 0.18 6.17 -4.87
N VAL A 114 1.47 6.38 -4.58
CA VAL A 114 2.26 7.43 -5.26
C VAL A 114 2.52 7.12 -6.76
N CYS A 115 2.13 5.95 -7.26
CA CYS A 115 2.08 5.66 -8.69
C CYS A 115 0.76 6.12 -9.35
N VAL A 116 -0.24 6.54 -8.56
CA VAL A 116 -1.47 7.17 -9.01
C VAL A 116 -1.26 8.69 -9.12
N PRO A 117 -1.59 9.33 -10.26
CA PRO A 117 -1.33 10.75 -10.46
C PRO A 117 -1.93 11.68 -9.40
N HIS A 118 -3.10 11.36 -8.85
CA HIS A 118 -3.75 12.16 -7.81
C HIS A 118 -2.95 12.19 -6.51
N HIS A 119 -2.49 11.03 -6.03
CA HIS A 119 -1.64 10.93 -4.84
C HIS A 119 -0.26 11.58 -5.05
N ALA A 120 0.33 11.40 -6.24
CA ALA A 120 1.63 11.98 -6.62
C ALA A 120 1.58 13.51 -6.81
N SER A 121 0.40 14.08 -7.06
CA SER A 121 0.21 15.53 -7.22
C SER A 121 -0.51 16.19 -6.04
N CYS A 122 -0.70 15.46 -4.94
CA CYS A 122 -1.41 15.92 -3.75
C CYS A 122 -2.83 16.44 -4.03
N LYS A 123 -3.56 15.81 -4.98
CA LYS A 123 -4.91 16.20 -5.38
C LYS A 123 -5.95 15.22 -4.85
N ILE A 124 -6.87 15.71 -4.02
CA ILE A 124 -7.96 14.92 -3.40
C ILE A 124 -9.26 15.01 -4.23
N PHE A 125 -9.37 16.02 -5.09
CA PHE A 125 -10.53 16.23 -5.98
C PHE A 125 -10.15 15.90 -7.43
N ASN A 126 -10.97 16.34 -8.40
CA ASN A 126 -10.75 16.13 -9.84
C ASN A 126 -10.92 14.67 -10.28
N GLY A 127 -12.07 14.08 -9.93
CA GLY A 127 -12.43 12.71 -10.32
C GLY A 127 -11.56 11.63 -9.68
N HIS A 128 -10.86 11.93 -8.57
CA HIS A 128 -9.96 11.01 -7.87
C HIS A 128 -10.68 9.69 -7.55
N LEU A 129 -11.84 9.76 -6.89
CA LEU A 129 -12.59 8.56 -6.55
C LEU A 129 -13.03 7.78 -7.79
N ASP A 130 -13.52 8.45 -8.83
CA ASP A 130 -13.98 7.78 -10.05
C ASP A 130 -12.82 7.11 -10.82
N PHE A 131 -11.59 7.61 -10.67
CA PHE A 131 -10.39 7.02 -11.26
C PHE A 131 -9.93 5.76 -10.52
N GLU A 132 -10.13 5.69 -9.21
CA GLU A 132 -9.72 4.56 -8.36
C GLU A 132 -10.74 3.42 -8.33
N LEU A 133 -11.98 3.65 -8.82
CA LEU A 133 -13.08 2.69 -8.84
C LEU A 133 -13.06 1.77 -10.06
#